data_AF-A0A6N6MDM1-F1
#
_entry.id   AF-A0A6N6MDM1-F1
#
_cell.length_a   1.000
_cell.length_b   1.000
_cell.length_c   1.000
_cell.angle_alpha   90.00
_cell.angle_beta   90.00
_cell.angle_gamma   90.00
#
_symmetry.space_group_name_H-M   'P 1'
#
loop_
_entity.id
_entity.type
_entity.pdbx_description
1 polymer ?
#
loop_
_entity_poly.entity_id
_entity_poly.type
_entity_poly.pdbx_seq_one_letter_code
_entity_poly.pdbx_strand_id
1 'polypeptide(L)'
;MQQHTKFCKTVIKLVFLLLITLLSCKKRNNQLNDYQNKGVDGVGVIKDKETNRYKNCFSKDDVQLLNKHFRELKIAIRSNIDYDFSTAPIKYTSLQENNISYIFNDRFCENELIVLRKDCTKTILLEVLCVEEIIKDKDEEHVREEYYSYTLEKNNNVIFITKIDGAG
;
A
#
# COMPACT_ATOMS: atom_id res chain seq x y z
N MET A 1 -7.53 56.51 31.23
CA MET A 1 -7.72 55.05 31.13
C MET A 1 -7.40 54.60 29.71
N GLN A 2 -6.13 54.25 29.44
CA GLN A 2 -5.65 53.79 28.13
C GLN A 2 -4.73 52.59 28.36
N GLN A 3 -5.30 51.37 28.47
CA GLN A 3 -4.51 50.14 28.56
C GLN A 3 -5.21 48.89 27.97
N HIS A 4 -5.96 49.02 26.87
CA HIS A 4 -6.56 47.84 26.20
C HIS A 4 -6.21 47.64 24.72
N THR A 5 -5.33 48.44 24.12
CA THR A 5 -5.00 48.33 22.68
C THR A 5 -3.64 47.70 22.37
N LYS A 6 -2.91 47.16 23.35
CA LYS A 6 -1.59 46.50 23.10
C LYS A 6 -1.60 44.97 23.18
N PHE A 7 -2.66 44.33 23.64
CA PHE A 7 -2.68 42.87 23.83
C PHE A 7 -3.03 42.06 22.55
N CYS A 8 -3.63 42.68 21.53
CA CYS A 8 -4.15 41.94 20.36
C CYS A 8 -3.12 41.74 19.23
N LYS A 9 -2.03 42.53 19.19
CA LYS A 9 -0.99 42.42 18.13
C LYS A 9 0.15 41.45 18.46
N THR A 10 0.33 41.09 19.74
CA THR A 10 1.45 40.25 20.18
C THR A 10 1.14 38.76 20.08
N VAL A 11 -0.12 38.36 20.23
CA VAL A 11 -0.54 36.95 20.15
C VAL A 11 -0.52 36.44 18.70
N ILE A 12 -0.91 37.27 17.73
CA ILE A 12 -0.95 36.88 16.30
C ILE A 12 0.46 36.61 15.75
N LYS A 13 1.49 37.33 16.20
CA LYS A 13 2.88 37.09 15.79
C LYS A 13 3.46 35.79 16.35
N LEU A 14 2.98 35.35 17.53
CA LEU A 14 3.45 34.13 18.19
C LEU A 14 2.86 32.87 17.54
N VAL A 15 1.62 32.93 17.06
CA VAL A 15 0.98 31.82 16.33
C VAL A 15 1.59 31.62 14.94
N PHE A 16 1.99 32.70 14.25
CA PHE A 16 2.64 32.61 12.93
C PHE A 16 4.07 32.04 12.99
N LEU A 17 4.81 32.26 14.10
CA LEU A 17 6.16 31.72 14.27
C LEU A 17 6.16 30.20 14.54
N LEU A 18 5.07 29.66 15.09
CA LEU A 18 4.87 28.23 15.36
C LEU A 18 4.48 27.42 14.09
N LEU A 19 3.97 28.07 13.04
CA LEU A 19 3.59 27.41 11.79
C LEU A 19 4.77 27.20 10.82
N ILE A 20 5.86 27.95 10.94
CA ILE A 20 7.00 27.88 10.00
C ILE A 20 7.98 26.75 10.37
N THR A 21 7.98 26.25 11.60
CA THR A 21 8.92 25.19 12.04
C THR A 21 8.48 23.77 11.67
N LEU A 22 7.27 23.58 11.10
CA LEU A 22 6.79 22.26 10.63
C LEU A 22 7.11 21.97 9.15
N LEU A 23 7.75 22.89 8.42
CA LEU A 23 8.14 22.70 7.01
C LEU A 23 9.66 22.66 6.77
N SER A 24 10.48 22.44 7.79
CA SER A 24 11.94 22.38 7.61
C SER A 24 12.63 21.34 8.50
N CYS A 25 12.59 20.07 8.07
CA CYS A 25 13.63 19.03 8.15
C CYS A 25 13.00 17.72 7.62
N LYS A 26 13.49 17.01 6.60
CA LYS A 26 14.89 16.66 6.29
C LYS A 26 14.98 16.16 4.83
N LYS A 27 15.55 16.96 3.94
CA LYS A 27 16.14 16.46 2.68
C LYS A 27 17.62 16.25 2.93
N ARG A 28 18.04 15.01 3.16
CA ARG A 28 19.46 14.65 3.29
C ARG A 28 19.98 14.23 1.92
N ASN A 29 20.53 15.18 1.18
CA ASN A 29 21.45 14.90 0.09
C ASN A 29 22.70 14.26 0.70
N ASN A 30 22.96 13.00 0.37
CA ASN A 30 24.31 12.44 0.42
C ASN A 30 24.78 12.29 -1.03
N GLN A 31 25.31 13.37 -1.59
CA GLN A 31 26.34 13.28 -2.63
C GLN A 31 27.66 13.60 -1.94
N LEU A 32 28.55 12.61 -1.89
CA LEU A 32 30.01 12.72 -1.92
C LEU A 32 30.59 11.32 -1.65
N ASN A 33 31.00 10.62 -2.70
CA ASN A 33 32.42 10.43 -2.92
C ASN A 33 32.70 9.90 -4.32
N ASP A 34 33.40 10.78 -5.03
CA ASP A 34 34.22 10.53 -6.18
C ASP A 34 35.20 9.37 -5.89
N TYR A 35 35.14 8.34 -6.72
CA TYR A 35 36.25 7.42 -6.95
C TYR A 35 36.35 7.21 -8.47
N GLN A 36 36.57 8.31 -9.21
CA GLN A 36 37.34 8.22 -10.44
C GLN A 36 38.80 7.89 -10.09
N ASN A 37 39.09 6.60 -9.86
CA ASN A 37 40.44 6.10 -10.08
C ASN A 37 40.50 5.50 -11.49
N LYS A 38 41.22 6.21 -12.36
CA LYS A 38 41.68 5.72 -13.65
C LYS A 38 42.43 4.39 -13.43
N GLY A 39 41.91 3.32 -14.02
CA GLY A 39 42.55 2.03 -14.13
C GLY A 39 42.46 1.58 -15.58
N VAL A 40 43.62 1.54 -16.22
CA VAL A 40 43.88 1.19 -17.62
C VAL A 40 43.23 -0.14 -18.00
N ASP A 41 42.71 -0.16 -19.22
CA ASP A 41 42.18 -1.26 -20.02
C ASP A 41 42.69 -2.66 -19.64
N GLY A 42 41.78 -3.52 -19.19
CA GLY A 42 42.07 -4.92 -18.90
C GLY A 42 40.87 -5.68 -18.34
N VAL A 43 40.08 -6.27 -19.25
CA VAL A 43 39.19 -7.44 -19.10
C VAL A 43 38.64 -7.72 -17.69
N GLY A 44 37.34 -7.50 -17.52
CA GLY A 44 36.58 -7.99 -16.35
C GLY A 44 35.08 -7.80 -16.54
N VAL A 45 34.47 -8.71 -17.30
CA VAL A 45 33.03 -8.83 -17.48
C VAL A 45 32.32 -9.02 -16.12
N ILE A 46 31.04 -8.61 -16.08
CA ILE A 46 29.94 -9.04 -15.18
C ILE A 46 29.57 -8.03 -14.06
N LYS A 47 28.62 -7.13 -14.34
CA LYS A 47 27.58 -6.68 -13.38
C LYS A 47 26.20 -6.46 -14.02
N ASP A 48 25.76 -7.40 -14.86
CA ASP A 48 24.36 -7.43 -15.37
C ASP A 48 23.61 -8.74 -15.05
N LYS A 49 24.16 -9.60 -14.18
CA LYS A 49 23.55 -10.90 -13.85
C LYS A 49 22.78 -10.96 -12.53
N GLU A 50 22.88 -9.98 -11.64
CA GLU A 50 22.17 -10.01 -10.34
C GLU A 50 20.75 -9.43 -10.37
N THR A 51 20.41 -8.56 -11.32
CA THR A 51 19.06 -7.96 -11.42
C THR A 51 18.00 -8.92 -11.93
N ASN A 52 18.36 -10.05 -12.55
CA ASN A 52 17.38 -10.95 -13.17
C ASN A 52 16.83 -12.01 -12.21
N ARG A 53 17.58 -12.39 -11.16
CA ARG A 53 17.16 -13.45 -10.22
C ARG A 53 15.94 -13.05 -9.38
N TYR A 54 15.77 -11.74 -9.12
CA TYR A 54 14.74 -11.23 -8.21
C TYR A 54 13.52 -10.60 -8.90
N LYS A 55 13.45 -10.56 -10.23
CA LYS A 55 12.30 -9.97 -10.94
C LYS A 55 10.97 -10.67 -10.67
N ASN A 56 11.05 -11.94 -10.29
CA ASN A 56 9.88 -12.77 -9.96
C ASN A 56 9.68 -12.86 -8.43
N CYS A 57 10.46 -12.12 -7.64
CA CYS A 57 10.34 -12.12 -6.19
C CYS A 57 9.74 -10.78 -5.75
N PHE A 58 8.80 -10.84 -4.81
CA PHE A 58 8.33 -9.68 -4.07
C PHE A 58 9.44 -9.18 -3.15
N SER A 59 9.70 -7.89 -3.24
CA SER A 59 10.51 -7.11 -2.33
C SER A 59 9.62 -6.52 -1.22
N LYS A 60 10.24 -5.96 -0.17
CA LYS A 60 9.49 -5.23 0.86
C LYS A 60 8.73 -4.03 0.29
N ASP A 61 9.30 -3.37 -0.72
CA ASP A 61 8.68 -2.21 -1.37
C ASP A 61 7.43 -2.63 -2.15
N ASP A 62 7.45 -3.80 -2.80
CA ASP A 62 6.25 -4.35 -3.44
C ASP A 62 5.14 -4.61 -2.42
N VAL A 63 5.47 -5.18 -1.25
CA VAL A 63 4.48 -5.44 -0.18
C VAL A 63 3.89 -4.14 0.36
N GLN A 64 4.72 -3.10 0.54
CA GLN A 64 4.23 -1.78 0.97
C GLN A 64 3.32 -1.13 -0.08
N LEU A 65 3.68 -1.24 -1.36
CA LEU A 65 2.89 -0.77 -2.48
C LEU A 65 1.52 -1.48 -2.54
N LEU A 66 1.51 -2.81 -2.37
CA LEU A 66 0.27 -3.59 -2.32
C LEU A 66 -0.60 -3.23 -1.12
N ASN A 67 -0.03 -3.09 0.08
CA ASN A 67 -0.77 -2.65 1.27
C ASN A 67 -1.43 -1.28 1.06
N LYS A 68 -0.67 -0.33 0.50
CA LYS A 68 -1.20 1.00 0.16
C LYS A 68 -2.35 0.89 -0.85
N HIS A 69 -2.14 0.12 -1.92
CA HIS A 69 -3.13 -0.13 -2.97
C HIS A 69 -4.46 -0.64 -2.41
N PHE A 70 -4.45 -1.73 -1.65
CA PHE A 70 -5.70 -2.31 -1.11
C PHE A 70 -6.41 -1.39 -0.12
N ARG A 71 -5.64 -0.62 0.67
CA ARG A 71 -6.21 0.42 1.54
C ARG A 71 -6.91 1.52 0.75
N GLU A 72 -6.27 2.04 -0.30
CA GLU A 72 -6.84 3.10 -1.15
C GLU A 72 -8.05 2.60 -1.92
N LEU A 73 -7.98 1.39 -2.46
CA LEU A 73 -9.07 0.72 -3.16
C LEU A 73 -10.30 0.56 -2.27
N LYS A 74 -10.12 0.03 -1.05
CA LYS A 74 -11.18 -0.11 -0.05
C LYS A 74 -11.83 1.24 0.30
N ILE A 75 -11.03 2.30 0.47
CA ILE A 75 -11.56 3.65 0.74
C ILE A 75 -12.37 4.17 -0.45
N ALA A 76 -11.86 4.03 -1.67
CA ALA A 76 -12.51 4.51 -2.88
C ALA A 76 -13.88 3.85 -3.07
N ILE A 77 -13.92 2.51 -3.03
CA ILE A 77 -15.14 1.72 -3.21
C ILE A 77 -16.19 2.08 -2.15
N ARG A 78 -15.81 2.10 -0.85
CA ARG A 78 -16.74 2.45 0.23
C ARG A 78 -17.24 3.88 0.19
N SER A 79 -16.47 4.78 -0.43
CA SER A 79 -16.85 6.18 -0.64
C SER A 79 -17.63 6.39 -1.94
N ASN A 80 -17.94 5.30 -2.68
CA ASN A 80 -18.58 5.35 -3.99
C ASN A 80 -17.81 6.24 -4.98
N ILE A 81 -16.47 6.20 -4.91
CA ILE A 81 -15.54 6.88 -5.80
C ILE A 81 -15.08 5.86 -6.84
N ASP A 82 -15.16 6.24 -8.12
CA ASP A 82 -14.63 5.43 -9.21
C ASP A 82 -13.12 5.25 -9.04
N TYR A 83 -12.69 4.00 -8.89
CA TYR A 83 -11.28 3.63 -8.78
C TYR A 83 -10.73 3.21 -10.14
N ASP A 84 -9.63 3.83 -10.58
CA ASP A 84 -8.98 3.50 -11.85
C ASP A 84 -8.00 2.33 -11.70
N PHE A 85 -8.49 1.12 -12.00
CA PHE A 85 -7.71 -0.12 -11.99
C PHE A 85 -6.56 -0.14 -13.01
N SER A 86 -6.55 0.72 -14.03
CA SER A 86 -5.46 0.77 -15.01
C SER A 86 -4.14 1.29 -14.44
N THR A 87 -4.21 2.01 -13.31
CA THR A 87 -3.06 2.56 -12.58
C THR A 87 -2.60 1.70 -11.41
N ALA A 88 -3.31 0.58 -11.15
CA ALA A 88 -3.01 -0.30 -10.03
C ALA A 88 -1.65 -1.01 -10.20
N PRO A 89 -0.96 -1.34 -9.09
CA PRO A 89 0.27 -2.14 -9.13
C PRO A 89 0.01 -3.61 -9.50
N ILE A 90 -1.25 -4.02 -9.60
CA ILE A 90 -1.69 -5.35 -9.99
C ILE A 90 -2.39 -5.24 -11.34
N LYS A 91 -2.07 -6.14 -12.26
CA LYS A 91 -2.82 -6.28 -13.50
C LYS A 91 -4.08 -7.09 -13.25
N TYR A 92 -5.22 -6.42 -13.26
CA TYR A 92 -6.52 -7.05 -13.12
C TYR A 92 -7.11 -7.46 -14.48
N THR A 93 -8.00 -8.45 -14.43
CA THR A 93 -9.00 -8.70 -15.46
C THR A 93 -10.33 -8.06 -15.02
N SER A 94 -11.22 -7.76 -15.95
CA SER A 94 -12.53 -7.17 -15.60
C SER A 94 -13.35 -8.02 -14.64
N LEU A 95 -13.21 -9.36 -14.68
CA LEU A 95 -13.86 -10.25 -13.71
C LEU A 95 -13.30 -10.05 -12.30
N GLN A 96 -11.99 -9.88 -12.18
CA GLN A 96 -11.32 -9.63 -10.89
C GLN A 96 -11.65 -8.24 -10.35
N GLU A 97 -11.72 -7.22 -11.21
CA GLU A 97 -12.14 -5.86 -10.83
C GLU A 97 -13.55 -5.89 -10.21
N ASN A 98 -14.49 -6.55 -10.90
CA ASN A 98 -15.87 -6.68 -10.42
C ASN A 98 -15.95 -7.43 -9.08
N ASN A 99 -15.23 -8.54 -8.94
CA ASN A 99 -15.25 -9.36 -7.72
C ASN A 99 -14.67 -8.61 -6.52
N ILE A 100 -13.53 -7.93 -6.69
CA ILE A 100 -12.91 -7.12 -5.63
C ILE A 100 -13.77 -5.91 -5.27
N SER A 101 -14.36 -5.24 -6.26
CA SER A 101 -15.30 -4.14 -6.02
C SER A 101 -16.51 -4.61 -5.22
N TYR A 102 -17.07 -5.77 -5.56
CA TYR A 102 -18.17 -6.37 -4.80
C TYR A 102 -17.79 -6.64 -3.34
N ILE A 103 -16.65 -7.31 -3.11
CA ILE A 103 -16.21 -7.67 -1.76
C ILE A 103 -15.86 -6.44 -0.92
N PHE A 104 -15.09 -5.48 -1.43
CA PHE A 104 -14.71 -4.31 -0.63
C PHE A 104 -15.82 -3.27 -0.45
N ASN A 105 -16.92 -3.38 -1.20
CA ASN A 105 -18.11 -2.56 -0.97
C ASN A 105 -18.80 -2.93 0.35
N ASP A 106 -18.65 -4.16 0.82
CA ASP A 106 -19.15 -4.56 2.13
C ASP A 106 -18.30 -3.92 3.25
N ARG A 107 -19.01 -3.30 4.20
CA ARG A 107 -18.45 -2.47 5.27
C ARG A 107 -17.73 -3.30 6.33
N PHE A 108 -18.02 -4.59 6.41
CA PHE A 108 -17.45 -5.48 7.41
C PHE A 108 -16.29 -6.33 6.89
N CYS A 109 -15.83 -6.07 5.66
CA CYS A 109 -14.65 -6.73 5.13
C CYS A 109 -13.35 -6.06 5.60
N GLU A 110 -12.45 -6.83 6.21
CA GLU A 110 -11.07 -6.46 6.50
C GLU A 110 -10.11 -7.34 5.69
N ASN A 111 -8.92 -6.81 5.37
CA ASN A 111 -7.96 -7.51 4.53
C ASN A 111 -6.53 -7.47 5.07
N GLU A 112 -5.78 -8.52 4.80
CA GLU A 112 -4.38 -8.66 5.19
C GLU A 112 -3.55 -9.30 4.06
N LEU A 113 -2.30 -8.88 3.92
CA LEU A 113 -1.33 -9.52 3.04
C LEU A 113 -0.42 -10.48 3.81
N ILE A 114 -0.46 -11.75 3.43
CA ILE A 114 0.37 -12.81 4.02
C ILE A 114 1.54 -13.16 3.10
N VAL A 115 2.76 -12.97 3.62
CA VAL A 115 4.01 -13.33 2.95
C VAL A 115 4.43 -14.73 3.38
N LEU A 116 4.26 -15.71 2.49
CA LEU A 116 4.42 -17.12 2.82
C LEU A 116 5.88 -17.59 3.05
N ARG A 117 6.87 -16.91 2.46
CA ARG A 117 8.30 -17.27 2.57
C ARG A 117 9.17 -16.02 2.61
N LYS A 118 10.31 -16.08 3.32
CA LYS A 118 11.25 -14.94 3.46
C LYS A 118 12.30 -14.84 2.34
N ASP A 119 12.70 -15.96 1.74
CA ASP A 119 13.71 -15.99 0.67
C ASP A 119 13.04 -16.13 -0.70
N CYS A 120 13.22 -15.13 -1.57
CA CYS A 120 12.53 -14.96 -2.86
C CYS A 120 11.05 -15.38 -2.83
N THR A 121 10.21 -14.55 -2.21
CA THR A 121 8.76 -14.74 -2.20
C THR A 121 8.22 -14.52 -3.62
N LYS A 122 7.78 -15.57 -4.31
CA LYS A 122 7.14 -15.42 -5.63
C LYS A 122 5.63 -15.16 -5.55
N THR A 123 5.06 -15.47 -4.39
CA THR A 123 3.61 -15.52 -4.18
C THR A 123 3.26 -14.91 -2.83
N ILE A 124 2.25 -14.04 -2.82
CA ILE A 124 1.66 -13.42 -1.63
C ILE A 124 0.17 -13.76 -1.63
N LEU A 125 -0.42 -13.97 -0.47
CA LEU A 125 -1.87 -14.10 -0.33
C LEU A 125 -2.44 -12.77 0.15
N LEU A 126 -3.51 -12.31 -0.47
CA LEU A 126 -4.43 -11.34 0.13
C LEU A 126 -5.60 -12.13 0.71
N GLU A 127 -5.74 -12.09 2.02
CA GLU A 127 -6.92 -12.63 2.70
C GLU A 127 -7.89 -11.49 2.98
N VAL A 128 -9.19 -11.76 2.78
CA VAL A 128 -10.28 -10.85 3.08
C VAL A 128 -11.31 -11.60 3.90
N LEU A 129 -11.59 -11.10 5.10
CA LEU A 129 -12.60 -11.60 6.01
C LEU A 129 -13.75 -10.61 6.06
N CYS A 130 -14.95 -11.05 5.70
CA CYS A 130 -16.18 -10.26 5.75
C CYS A 130 -17.10 -10.83 6.83
N VAL A 131 -17.59 -9.97 7.71
CA VAL A 131 -18.40 -10.37 8.87
C VAL A 131 -19.79 -9.73 8.76
N GLU A 132 -20.80 -10.49 8.37
CA GLU A 132 -22.18 -10.00 8.36
C GLU A 132 -22.86 -10.27 9.71
N GLU A 133 -23.26 -9.20 10.41
CA GLU A 133 -24.06 -9.30 11.63
C GLU A 133 -25.53 -9.58 11.26
N ILE A 134 -26.00 -10.81 11.48
CA ILE A 134 -27.41 -11.17 11.28
C ILE A 134 -28.14 -10.92 12.61
N ILE A 135 -29.05 -9.94 12.59
CA ILE A 135 -29.79 -9.49 13.78
C ILE A 135 -30.55 -10.64 14.46
N LYS A 136 -30.44 -10.67 15.80
CA LYS A 136 -30.99 -11.66 16.74
C LYS A 136 -32.48 -11.90 16.56
N ASP A 137 -32.85 -13.17 16.39
CA ASP A 137 -34.18 -13.64 16.81
C ASP A 137 -34.08 -14.03 18.29
N LYS A 138 -34.63 -13.16 19.13
CA LYS A 138 -34.96 -13.36 20.55
C LYS A 138 -33.86 -13.62 21.58
N ASP A 139 -32.62 -13.99 21.25
CA ASP A 139 -31.44 -13.94 22.18
C ASP A 139 -30.10 -14.38 21.54
N GLU A 140 -30.09 -15.00 20.34
CA GLU A 140 -28.87 -15.52 19.71
C GLU A 140 -28.35 -14.63 18.57
N GLU A 141 -27.11 -14.16 18.71
CA GLU A 141 -26.38 -13.46 17.65
C GLU A 141 -25.88 -14.48 16.64
N HIS A 142 -26.32 -14.37 15.40
CA HIS A 142 -25.79 -15.18 14.32
C HIS A 142 -24.84 -14.31 13.51
N VAL A 143 -23.56 -14.65 13.52
CA VAL A 143 -22.54 -13.98 12.71
C VAL A 143 -22.24 -14.88 11.53
N ARG A 144 -22.43 -14.36 10.31
CA ARG A 144 -21.99 -15.04 9.09
C ARG A 144 -20.61 -14.50 8.74
N GLU A 145 -19.63 -15.39 8.68
CA GLU A 145 -18.28 -15.06 8.24
C GLU A 145 -18.04 -15.60 6.83
N GLU A 146 -17.62 -14.72 5.93
CA GLU A 146 -17.19 -15.09 4.59
C GLU A 146 -15.69 -14.84 4.44
N TYR A 147 -15.00 -15.82 3.86
CA TYR A 147 -13.56 -15.79 3.69
C TYR A 147 -13.24 -15.83 2.20
N TYR A 148 -12.45 -14.86 1.76
CA TYR A 148 -11.93 -14.77 0.40
C TYR A 148 -10.40 -14.73 0.44
N SER A 149 -9.75 -15.40 -0.50
CA SER A 149 -8.29 -15.41 -0.66
C SER A 149 -7.90 -15.18 -2.10
N TYR A 150 -6.95 -14.27 -2.32
CA TYR A 150 -6.39 -13.99 -3.64
C TYR A 150 -4.91 -14.33 -3.63
N THR A 151 -4.51 -15.21 -4.54
CA THR A 151 -3.11 -15.52 -4.77
C THR A 151 -2.52 -14.50 -5.75
N LEU A 152 -1.59 -13.69 -5.25
CA LEU A 152 -0.82 -12.71 -6.02
C LEU A 152 0.52 -13.32 -6.43
N GLU A 153 0.82 -13.33 -7.72
CA GLU A 153 2.10 -13.79 -8.26
C GLU A 153 2.83 -12.65 -8.95
N LYS A 154 4.15 -12.56 -8.74
CA LYS A 154 5.02 -11.61 -9.43
C LYS A 154 5.83 -12.32 -10.50
N ASN A 155 5.67 -11.91 -11.74
CA ASN A 155 6.45 -12.41 -12.88
C ASN A 155 6.99 -11.24 -13.69
N ASN A 156 8.31 -11.19 -13.83
CA ASN A 156 9.05 -10.16 -14.55
C ASN A 156 8.63 -8.72 -14.16
N ASN A 157 8.58 -8.44 -12.86
CA ASN A 157 8.13 -7.17 -12.26
C ASN A 157 6.65 -6.81 -12.43
N VAL A 158 5.82 -7.69 -12.99
CA VAL A 158 4.37 -7.49 -13.08
C VAL A 158 3.68 -8.40 -12.07
N ILE A 159 2.68 -7.87 -11.37
CA ILE A 159 1.91 -8.59 -10.35
C ILE A 159 0.54 -8.93 -10.92
N PHE A 160 0.09 -10.17 -10.71
CA PHE A 160 -1.20 -10.68 -11.20
C PHE A 160 -1.93 -11.43 -10.08
N ILE A 161 -3.25 -11.49 -10.17
CA ILE A 161 -4.05 -12.47 -9.42
C ILE A 161 -4.11 -13.76 -10.24
N THR A 162 -3.60 -14.85 -9.68
CA THR A 162 -3.58 -16.17 -10.35
C THR A 162 -4.65 -17.11 -9.83
N LYS A 163 -5.16 -16.88 -8.62
CA LYS A 163 -6.22 -17.68 -8.00
C LYS A 163 -7.09 -16.80 -7.12
N ILE A 164 -8.39 -17.08 -7.13
CA ILE A 164 -9.38 -16.54 -6.19
C ILE A 164 -10.07 -17.74 -5.55
N ASP A 165 -10.02 -17.83 -4.25
CA ASP A 165 -10.72 -18.82 -3.43
C ASP A 165 -11.71 -18.11 -2.51
N GLY A 166 -12.86 -18.71 -2.24
CA GLY A 166 -13.80 -18.21 -1.24
C GLY A 166 -15.14 -18.94 -1.27
N ALA A 167 -15.85 -18.93 -0.13
CA ALA A 167 -17.21 -19.43 -0.02
C ALA A 167 -18.17 -18.24 -0.14
N GLY A 168 -19.00 -18.23 -1.19
CA GLY A 168 -20.18 -17.36 -1.32
C GLY A 168 -21.45 -18.16 -1.12
#